data_AF-A0A0S2W3B7-F1
#
_entry.id   AF-A0A0S2W3B7-F1
#
_cell.length_a   1.000
_cell.length_b   1.000
_cell.length_c   1.000
_cell.angle_alpha   90.00
_cell.angle_beta   90.00
_cell.angle_gamma   90.00
#
_symmetry.space_group_name_H-M   'P 1'
#
loop_
_entity.id
_entity.type
_entity.pdbx_description
1 polymer ?
#
loop_
_entity_poly.entity_id
_entity_poly.type
_entity_poly.pdbx_seq_one_letter_code
_entity_poly.pdbx_strand_id
1 'polypeptide(L)'
;MLESIIGTEITLIAFAVCMAVSLALGLGIAFLCMYKTRYTQSFVVTLAIIPAVVQMVIMLVNGNIGAGVAVAGAFSLVRFRSAPGSAREIGMIFLAMAIGLATGMGYVVLAVLFFVVMAAFVLALSTLRFGAGNEQERELKITIPENLDYEGLFDDLFETYTRSARLERVKTSNMGTLYELDYRVVLRDA
;
A
#
# COMPACT_ATOMS: atom_id res chain seq x y z
N MET A 1 -16.09 -10.81 -27.93
CA MET A 1 -16.54 -12.01 -27.21
C MET A 1 -15.41 -12.44 -26.28
N LEU A 2 -15.40 -11.96 -25.04
CA LEU A 2 -14.48 -12.48 -24.02
C LEU A 2 -15.21 -13.66 -23.37
N GLU A 3 -14.89 -14.88 -23.79
CA GLU A 3 -15.50 -16.07 -23.21
C GLU A 3 -15.08 -16.19 -21.74
N SER A 4 -16.06 -16.24 -20.84
CA SER A 4 -15.81 -16.70 -19.48
C SER A 4 -15.54 -18.19 -19.54
N ILE A 5 -14.47 -18.63 -18.87
CA ILE A 5 -14.10 -20.04 -18.79
C ILE A 5 -15.11 -20.82 -17.92
N ILE A 6 -15.99 -20.12 -17.18
CA ILE A 6 -17.09 -20.72 -16.41
C ILE A 6 -18.28 -20.97 -17.35
N GLY A 7 -18.21 -22.06 -18.11
CA GLY A 7 -19.34 -22.60 -18.86
C GLY A 7 -20.07 -23.66 -18.04
N THR A 8 -21.29 -23.34 -17.59
CA THR A 8 -22.37 -24.17 -16.97
C THR A 8 -22.02 -25.10 -15.79
N GLU A 9 -20.79 -25.57 -15.63
CA GLU A 9 -20.30 -26.38 -14.52
C GLU A 9 -18.88 -25.93 -14.12
N ILE A 10 -18.64 -25.73 -12.81
CA ILE A 10 -17.30 -25.49 -12.29
C ILE A 10 -16.51 -26.80 -12.41
N THR A 11 -15.76 -26.96 -13.51
CA THR A 11 -14.78 -28.04 -13.61
C THR A 11 -13.63 -27.76 -12.64
N LEU A 12 -13.20 -28.80 -11.90
CA LEU A 12 -12.10 -28.71 -10.94
C LEU A 12 -10.80 -28.15 -11.57
N ILE A 13 -10.66 -28.39 -12.89
CA ILE A 13 -9.56 -27.89 -13.73
C ILE A 13 -9.65 -26.37 -13.92
N ALA A 14 -10.83 -25.82 -14.25
CA ALA A 14 -11.01 -24.37 -14.40
C ALA A 14 -10.77 -23.64 -13.06
N PHE A 15 -11.22 -24.22 -11.96
CA PHE A 15 -10.93 -23.70 -10.62
C PHE A 15 -9.42 -23.69 -10.33
N ALA A 16 -8.72 -24.80 -10.58
CA ALA A 16 -7.28 -24.90 -10.34
C ALA A 16 -6.47 -23.91 -11.20
N VAL A 17 -6.86 -23.73 -12.47
CA VAL A 17 -6.23 -22.75 -13.37
C VAL A 17 -6.47 -21.32 -12.89
N CYS A 18 -7.71 -20.96 -12.53
CA CYS A 18 -8.02 -19.63 -11.99
C CYS A 18 -7.24 -19.34 -10.70
N MET A 19 -7.14 -20.33 -9.80
CA MET A 19 -6.39 -20.22 -8.56
C MET A 19 -4.89 -20.02 -8.80
N ALA A 20 -4.30 -20.82 -9.71
CA ALA A 20 -2.90 -20.70 -10.07
C ALA A 20 -2.58 -19.33 -10.70
N VAL A 21 -3.46 -18.84 -11.59
CA VAL A 21 -3.29 -17.51 -12.20
C VAL A 21 -3.47 -16.40 -11.16
N SER A 22 -4.45 -16.49 -10.27
CA SER A 22 -4.68 -15.50 -9.23
C SER A 22 -3.48 -15.39 -8.27
N LEU A 23 -2.88 -16.53 -7.88
CA LEU A 23 -1.65 -16.57 -7.10
C LEU A 23 -0.45 -15.98 -7.86
N ALA A 24 -0.28 -16.34 -9.15
CA ALA A 24 0.79 -15.81 -9.98
C ALA A 24 0.68 -14.29 -10.15
N LEU A 25 -0.53 -13.77 -10.38
CA LEU A 25 -0.78 -12.33 -10.46
C LEU A 25 -0.55 -11.65 -9.09
N GLY A 26 -0.97 -12.27 -7.99
CA GLY A 26 -0.69 -11.79 -6.64
C GLY A 26 0.80 -11.66 -6.34
N LEU A 27 1.61 -12.65 -6.75
CA LEU A 27 3.07 -12.57 -6.68
C LEU A 27 3.63 -11.45 -7.56
N GLY A 28 3.07 -11.23 -8.75
CA GLY A 28 3.43 -10.11 -9.62
C GLY A 28 3.18 -8.74 -8.97
N ILE A 29 2.04 -8.57 -8.30
CA ILE A 29 1.70 -7.35 -7.56
C ILE A 29 2.64 -7.16 -6.36
N ALA A 30 2.93 -8.25 -5.64
CA ALA A 30 3.90 -8.25 -4.55
C ALA A 30 5.29 -7.77 -5.02
N PHE A 31 5.76 -8.24 -6.17
CA PHE A 31 7.03 -7.80 -6.75
C PHE A 31 7.01 -6.32 -7.16
N LEU A 32 5.92 -5.86 -7.78
CA LEU A 32 5.70 -4.43 -8.07
C LEU A 32 5.73 -3.56 -6.81
N CYS A 33 5.23 -4.07 -5.70
CA CYS A 33 5.23 -3.35 -4.43
C CYS A 33 6.64 -3.29 -3.81
N MET A 34 7.44 -4.35 -3.95
CA MET A 34 8.85 -4.34 -3.51
C MET A 34 9.69 -3.35 -4.34
N TYR A 35 9.30 -3.07 -5.58
CA TYR A 35 10.04 -2.15 -6.43
C TYR A 35 9.96 -0.70 -5.92
N LYS A 36 11.13 -0.16 -5.50
CA LYS A 36 11.36 1.22 -5.04
C LYS A 36 10.55 1.67 -3.80
N THR A 37 9.98 0.76 -3.01
CA THR A 37 9.16 1.13 -1.84
C THR A 37 9.73 0.48 -0.57
N ARG A 38 9.66 1.19 0.56
CA ARG A 38 9.84 0.54 1.87
C ARG A 38 8.63 -0.35 2.12
N TYR A 39 8.85 -1.65 2.28
CA TYR A 39 7.78 -2.62 2.52
C TYR A 39 8.03 -3.37 3.83
N THR A 40 6.94 -3.87 4.43
CA THR A 40 7.02 -4.86 5.51
C THR A 40 6.82 -6.25 4.93
N GLN A 41 7.54 -7.25 5.44
CA GLN A 41 7.42 -8.63 4.96
C GLN A 41 5.97 -9.13 5.08
N SER A 42 5.32 -8.85 6.21
CA SER A 42 3.93 -9.25 6.46
C SER A 42 2.99 -8.67 5.40
N PHE A 43 3.15 -7.39 5.03
CA PHE A 43 2.30 -6.76 4.02
C PHE A 43 2.40 -7.42 2.65
N VAL A 44 3.63 -7.71 2.18
CA VAL A 44 3.84 -8.30 0.85
C VAL A 44 3.30 -9.72 0.78
N VAL A 45 3.44 -10.51 1.85
CA VAL A 45 2.85 -11.85 1.94
C VAL A 45 1.32 -11.76 1.88
N THR A 46 0.71 -10.84 2.63
CA THR A 46 -0.76 -10.64 2.58
C THR A 46 -1.22 -10.21 1.19
N LEU A 47 -0.49 -9.30 0.55
CA LEU A 47 -0.81 -8.80 -0.79
C LEU A 47 -0.79 -9.90 -1.85
N ALA A 48 0.11 -10.88 -1.74
CA ALA A 48 0.16 -12.03 -2.64
C ALA A 48 -1.03 -12.99 -2.45
N ILE A 49 -1.57 -13.09 -1.24
CA ILE A 49 -2.65 -14.02 -0.88
C ILE A 49 -4.04 -13.43 -1.16
N ILE A 50 -4.21 -12.10 -1.03
CA ILE A 50 -5.50 -11.41 -1.19
C ILE A 50 -6.24 -11.76 -2.49
N PRO A 51 -5.62 -11.74 -3.70
CA PRO A 51 -6.32 -12.05 -4.94
C PRO A 51 -6.97 -13.45 -4.94
N ALA A 52 -6.28 -14.44 -4.39
CA ALA A 52 -6.77 -15.81 -4.31
C ALA A 52 -7.95 -15.93 -3.32
N VAL A 53 -7.87 -15.22 -2.19
CA VAL A 53 -8.97 -15.16 -1.21
C VAL A 53 -10.21 -14.50 -1.83
N VAL A 54 -10.03 -13.36 -2.51
CA VAL A 54 -11.13 -12.65 -3.18
C VAL A 54 -11.74 -13.49 -4.29
N GLN A 55 -10.93 -14.14 -5.11
CA GLN A 55 -11.39 -15.05 -6.16
C GLN A 55 -12.25 -16.17 -5.57
N MET A 56 -11.80 -16.84 -4.51
CA MET A 56 -12.56 -17.89 -3.84
C MET A 56 -13.93 -17.38 -3.36
N VAL A 57 -13.95 -16.22 -2.70
CA VAL A 57 -15.19 -15.61 -2.19
C VAL A 57 -16.17 -15.31 -3.32
N ILE A 58 -15.71 -14.73 -4.43
CA ILE A 58 -16.59 -14.43 -5.58
C ILE A 58 -17.09 -15.69 -6.27
N MET A 59 -16.22 -16.70 -6.41
CA MET A 59 -16.59 -17.96 -7.05
C MET A 59 -17.64 -18.73 -6.23
N LEU A 60 -17.59 -18.64 -4.90
CA LEU A 60 -18.63 -19.20 -4.00
C LEU A 60 -19.97 -18.46 -4.09
N VAL A 61 -19.95 -17.18 -4.41
CA VAL A 61 -21.14 -16.34 -4.57
C VAL A 61 -21.76 -16.49 -5.98
N ASN A 62 -20.96 -16.90 -6.95
CA ASN A 62 -21.38 -17.02 -8.35
C ASN A 62 -22.56 -18.01 -8.47
N GLY A 63 -23.74 -17.50 -8.82
CA GLY A 63 -25.00 -18.26 -8.89
C GLY A 63 -25.97 -18.05 -7.72
N ASN A 64 -25.58 -17.37 -6.64
CA ASN A 64 -26.46 -17.05 -5.51
C ASN A 64 -26.34 -15.58 -5.08
N ILE A 65 -27.26 -14.74 -5.56
CA ILE A 65 -27.31 -13.30 -5.24
C ILE A 65 -27.37 -13.07 -3.72
N GLY A 66 -28.05 -13.94 -2.97
CA GLY A 66 -28.14 -13.84 -1.50
C GLY A 66 -26.79 -14.03 -0.81
N ALA A 67 -25.95 -14.93 -1.30
CA ALA A 67 -24.60 -15.12 -0.78
C ALA A 67 -23.72 -13.90 -1.06
N GLY A 68 -23.90 -13.24 -2.20
CA GLY A 68 -23.15 -12.03 -2.55
C GLY A 68 -23.48 -10.84 -1.66
N VAL A 69 -24.78 -10.66 -1.36
CA VAL A 69 -25.23 -9.64 -0.40
C VAL A 69 -24.71 -9.96 1.01
N ALA A 70 -24.70 -11.23 1.42
CA ALA A 70 -24.16 -11.64 2.72
C ALA A 70 -22.66 -11.35 2.85
N VAL A 71 -21.87 -11.64 1.80
CA VAL A 71 -20.43 -11.32 1.75
C VAL A 71 -20.20 -9.82 1.80
N ALA A 72 -20.92 -9.03 1.00
CA ALA A 72 -20.81 -7.57 1.02
C ALA A 72 -21.17 -6.98 2.40
N GLY A 73 -22.22 -7.53 3.03
CA GLY A 73 -22.61 -7.20 4.40
C GLY A 73 -21.52 -7.55 5.41
N ALA A 74 -20.93 -8.75 5.33
CA ALA A 74 -19.85 -9.16 6.21
C ALA A 74 -18.60 -8.26 6.08
N PHE A 75 -18.18 -7.91 4.85
CA PHE A 75 -17.09 -6.96 4.63
C PHE A 75 -17.39 -5.57 5.17
N SER A 76 -18.64 -5.09 5.09
CA SER A 76 -19.04 -3.79 5.64
C SER A 76 -18.93 -3.72 7.18
N LEU A 77 -18.95 -4.86 7.85
CA LEU A 77 -18.77 -4.98 9.30
C LEU A 77 -17.30 -5.05 9.72
N VAL A 78 -16.39 -5.35 8.78
CA VAL A 78 -14.95 -5.38 9.05
C VAL A 78 -14.43 -3.95 9.21
N ARG A 79 -14.27 -3.54 10.47
CA ARG A 79 -13.64 -2.25 10.82
C ARG A 79 -12.14 -2.42 10.96
N PHE A 80 -11.38 -1.82 10.06
CA PHE A 80 -9.95 -1.63 10.26
C PHE A 80 -9.75 -0.56 11.35
N ARG A 81 -9.40 -1.01 12.56
CA ARG A 81 -9.17 -0.15 13.74
C ARG A 81 -7.84 0.63 13.68
N SER A 82 -7.01 0.35 12.68
CA SER A 82 -5.71 1.00 12.47
C SER A 82 -5.67 1.61 11.07
N ALA A 83 -4.98 2.75 10.94
CA ALA A 83 -4.81 3.41 9.65
C ALA A 83 -4.26 2.39 8.62
N PRO A 84 -4.96 2.15 7.51
CA PRO A 84 -4.57 1.12 6.55
C PRO A 84 -3.34 1.60 5.77
N GLY A 85 -2.14 1.33 6.28
CA GLY A 85 -0.88 1.53 5.54
C GLY A 85 -0.67 2.94 4.95
N SER A 86 0.35 3.07 4.11
CA SER A 86 0.55 4.25 3.27
C SER A 86 -0.46 4.29 2.11
N ALA A 87 -0.74 5.46 1.54
CA ALA A 87 -1.68 5.60 0.41
C ALA A 87 -1.33 4.68 -0.78
N ARG A 88 -0.03 4.42 -1.01
CA ARG A 88 0.44 3.49 -2.03
C ARG A 88 0.11 2.03 -1.70
N GLU A 89 0.26 1.62 -0.44
CA GLU A 89 -0.11 0.28 0.03
C GLU A 89 -1.61 0.03 -0.15
N ILE A 90 -2.46 1.02 0.17
CA ILE A 90 -3.91 0.95 -0.08
C ILE A 90 -4.19 0.75 -1.58
N GLY A 91 -3.55 1.54 -2.44
CA GLY A 91 -3.72 1.44 -3.89
C GLY A 91 -3.37 0.04 -4.43
N MET A 92 -2.29 -0.56 -3.93
CA MET A 92 -1.88 -1.92 -4.30
C MET A 92 -2.87 -2.98 -3.81
N ILE A 93 -3.46 -2.81 -2.61
CA ILE A 93 -4.53 -3.70 -2.12
C ILE A 93 -5.75 -3.63 -3.06
N PHE A 94 -6.19 -2.45 -3.46
CA PHE A 94 -7.31 -2.31 -4.41
C PHE A 94 -7.02 -2.95 -5.76
N LEU A 95 -5.80 -2.81 -6.27
CA LEU A 95 -5.37 -3.47 -7.50
C LEU A 95 -5.45 -5.00 -7.37
N ALA A 96 -4.94 -5.55 -6.27
CA ALA A 96 -5.01 -6.97 -5.95
C ALA A 96 -6.44 -7.49 -5.84
N MET A 97 -7.32 -6.75 -5.17
CA MET A 97 -8.74 -7.08 -5.07
C MET A 97 -9.42 -7.08 -6.44
N ALA A 98 -9.19 -6.07 -7.28
CA ALA A 98 -9.77 -5.99 -8.62
C ALA A 98 -9.39 -7.19 -9.50
N ILE A 99 -8.13 -7.64 -9.42
CA ILE A 99 -7.65 -8.84 -10.13
C ILE A 99 -8.32 -10.12 -9.58
N GLY A 100 -8.45 -10.23 -8.26
CA GLY A 100 -9.18 -11.31 -7.60
C GLY A 100 -10.65 -11.38 -8.01
N LEU A 101 -11.33 -10.23 -8.15
CA LEU A 101 -12.71 -10.15 -8.64
C LEU A 101 -12.82 -10.64 -10.09
N ALA A 102 -11.94 -10.17 -10.96
CA ALA A 102 -11.95 -10.54 -12.39
C ALA A 102 -11.69 -12.04 -12.59
N THR A 103 -10.73 -12.61 -11.87
CA THR A 103 -10.44 -14.06 -11.88
C THR A 103 -11.58 -14.88 -11.24
N GLY A 104 -12.22 -14.38 -10.18
CA GLY A 104 -13.38 -15.02 -9.54
C GLY A 104 -14.64 -15.08 -10.41
N MET A 105 -14.80 -14.13 -11.33
CA MET A 105 -15.86 -14.16 -12.35
C MET A 105 -15.53 -15.06 -13.56
N GLY A 106 -14.32 -15.64 -13.62
CA GLY A 106 -13.87 -16.47 -14.73
C GLY A 106 -13.21 -15.73 -15.89
N TYR A 107 -13.04 -14.40 -15.79
CA TYR A 107 -12.39 -13.57 -16.82
C TYR A 107 -10.87 -13.52 -16.63
N VAL A 108 -10.21 -14.66 -16.77
CA VAL A 108 -8.76 -14.80 -16.55
C VAL A 108 -7.95 -13.93 -17.51
N VAL A 109 -8.31 -13.92 -18.80
CA VAL A 109 -7.62 -13.11 -19.82
C VAL A 109 -7.71 -11.62 -19.52
N LEU A 110 -8.89 -11.16 -19.09
CA LEU A 110 -9.10 -9.76 -18.69
C LEU A 110 -8.26 -9.39 -17.47
N ALA A 111 -8.18 -10.29 -16.48
CA ALA A 111 -7.39 -10.08 -15.27
C ALA A 111 -5.88 -9.91 -15.58
N VAL A 112 -5.34 -10.76 -16.47
CA VAL A 112 -3.94 -10.66 -16.91
C VAL A 112 -3.69 -9.36 -17.66
N LEU A 113 -4.57 -9.00 -18.61
CA LEU A 113 -4.45 -7.76 -19.37
C LEU A 113 -4.50 -6.53 -18.45
N PHE A 114 -5.45 -6.52 -17.50
CA PHE A 114 -5.57 -5.44 -16.52
C PHE A 114 -4.33 -5.32 -15.64
N PHE A 115 -3.79 -6.46 -15.16
CA PHE A 115 -2.54 -6.47 -14.41
C PHE A 115 -1.38 -5.87 -15.20
N VAL A 116 -1.18 -6.27 -16.46
CA VAL A 116 -0.08 -5.76 -17.30
C VAL A 116 -0.18 -4.24 -17.51
N VAL A 117 -1.39 -3.72 -17.80
CA VAL A 117 -1.60 -2.29 -18.01
C VAL A 117 -1.31 -1.51 -16.72
N MET A 118 -1.85 -1.95 -15.59
CA MET A 118 -1.66 -1.28 -14.31
C MET A 118 -0.22 -1.38 -13.80
N ALA A 119 0.43 -2.53 -14.01
CA ALA A 119 1.85 -2.74 -13.72
C ALA A 119 2.72 -1.75 -14.51
N ALA A 120 2.47 -1.62 -15.82
CA ALA A 120 3.19 -0.66 -16.66
C ALA A 120 2.98 0.78 -16.19
N PHE A 121 1.75 1.15 -15.81
CA PHE A 121 1.45 2.49 -15.31
C PHE A 121 2.16 2.80 -13.98
N VAL A 122 2.12 1.86 -13.02
CA VAL A 122 2.83 2.00 -11.74
C VAL A 122 4.34 2.08 -11.95
N LEU A 123 4.90 1.25 -12.84
CA LEU A 123 6.32 1.29 -13.18
C LEU A 123 6.69 2.63 -13.82
N ALA A 124 5.93 3.11 -14.80
CA ALA A 124 6.15 4.39 -15.47
C ALA A 124 6.15 5.56 -14.48
N LEU A 125 5.17 5.61 -13.57
CA LEU A 125 5.13 6.62 -12.51
C LEU A 125 6.35 6.53 -11.57
N SER A 126 6.78 5.31 -11.24
CA SER A 126 7.95 5.06 -10.38
C SER A 126 9.29 5.41 -11.05
N THR A 127 9.39 5.29 -12.38
CA THR A 127 10.57 5.66 -13.16
C THR A 127 10.63 7.15 -13.42
N LEU A 128 9.47 7.78 -13.67
CA LEU A 128 9.35 9.22 -13.91
C LEU A 128 9.49 10.05 -12.63
N ARG A 129 9.69 9.42 -11.46
CA ARG A 129 9.76 10.08 -10.14
C ARG A 129 8.57 11.02 -9.91
N PHE A 130 7.39 10.62 -10.39
CA PHE A 130 6.19 11.45 -10.31
C PHE A 130 5.77 11.57 -8.83
N GLY A 131 5.79 12.79 -8.30
CA GLY A 131 5.54 13.04 -6.88
C GLY A 131 6.75 12.82 -5.96
N ALA A 132 7.98 12.74 -6.51
CA ALA A 132 9.19 12.84 -5.70
C ALA A 132 9.25 14.23 -5.06
N GLY A 133 8.72 14.34 -3.84
CA GLY A 133 9.18 15.35 -2.89
C GLY A 133 10.68 15.20 -2.68
N ASN A 134 11.32 16.29 -2.30
CA ASN A 134 12.77 16.42 -2.19
C ASN A 134 13.36 15.23 -1.38
N GLU A 135 14.15 14.35 -2.01
CA GLU A 135 14.67 13.08 -1.42
C GLU A 135 15.52 13.30 -0.15
N GLN A 136 15.87 14.55 0.13
CA GLN A 136 16.67 14.99 1.27
C GLN A 136 15.84 15.48 2.46
N GLU A 137 14.51 15.62 2.34
CA GLU A 137 13.64 15.98 3.47
C GLU A 137 13.55 14.83 4.48
N ARG A 138 14.09 15.07 5.68
CA ARG A 138 14.00 14.17 6.83
C ARG A 138 13.33 14.89 8.00
N GLU A 139 12.57 14.14 8.77
CA GLU A 139 12.05 14.60 10.06
C GLU A 139 13.11 14.31 11.13
N LEU A 140 13.60 15.37 11.80
CA LEU A 140 14.53 15.31 12.91
C LEU A 140 13.77 15.69 14.18
N LYS A 141 13.68 14.74 15.12
CA LYS A 141 13.06 14.96 16.42
C LYS A 141 14.15 15.19 17.46
N ILE A 142 14.11 16.34 18.13
CA ILE A 142 15.06 16.69 19.18
C ILE A 142 14.28 16.87 20.48
N THR A 143 14.66 16.13 21.53
CA THR A 143 14.06 16.30 22.86
C THR A 143 15.04 17.06 23.76
N ILE A 144 14.56 18.14 24.35
CA ILE A 144 15.35 19.09 25.13
C ILE A 144 14.65 19.32 26.47
N PRO A 145 15.37 19.41 27.59
CA PRO A 145 14.77 19.79 28.87
C PRO A 145 14.25 21.24 28.85
N GLU A 146 13.18 21.51 29.60
CA GLU A 146 12.50 22.81 29.68
C GLU A 146 13.40 23.98 30.13
N ASN A 147 14.52 23.66 30.80
CA ASN A 147 15.49 24.63 31.28
C ASN A 147 16.49 25.11 30.23
N LEU A 148 16.41 24.62 28.98
CA LEU A 148 17.28 25.02 27.89
C LEU A 148 16.50 25.93 26.93
N ASP A 149 17.04 27.13 26.68
CA ASP A 149 16.47 28.03 25.69
C ASP A 149 16.72 27.46 24.28
N TYR A 150 15.64 27.21 23.54
CA TYR A 150 15.68 26.53 22.24
C TYR A 150 15.74 27.52 21.07
N GLU A 151 15.59 28.83 21.31
CA GLU A 151 15.75 29.85 20.27
C GLU A 151 17.22 29.92 19.83
N GLY A 152 17.50 29.52 18.58
CA GLY A 152 18.82 29.61 17.96
C GLY A 152 19.84 28.54 18.36
N LEU A 153 19.52 27.63 19.29
CA LEU A 153 20.49 26.65 19.82
C LEU A 153 21.06 25.69 18.76
N PHE A 154 20.32 25.44 17.68
CA PHE A 154 20.72 24.52 16.60
C PHE A 154 21.00 25.23 15.27
N ASP A 155 20.92 26.55 15.21
CA ASP A 155 21.04 27.29 13.95
C ASP A 155 22.43 27.10 13.35
N ASP A 156 23.50 27.14 14.16
CA ASP A 156 24.89 26.90 13.71
C ASP A 156 25.08 25.49 13.11
N LEU A 157 24.43 24.48 13.71
CA LEU A 157 24.49 23.08 13.26
C LEU A 157 23.66 22.88 12.00
N PHE A 158 22.48 23.50 11.92
CA PHE A 158 21.63 23.43 10.74
C PHE A 158 22.22 24.19 9.56
N GLU A 159 22.88 25.32 9.77
CA GLU A 159 23.56 26.06 8.69
C GLU A 159 24.77 25.27 8.13
N THR A 160 25.46 24.51 8.99
CA THR A 160 26.61 23.69 8.60
C THR A 160 26.19 22.41 7.85
N TYR A 161 25.19 21.68 8.35
CA TYR A 161 24.86 20.32 7.88
C TYR A 161 23.55 20.21 7.08
N THR A 162 22.72 21.26 7.05
CA THR A 162 21.43 21.23 6.36
C THR A 162 21.32 22.37 5.35
N ARG A 163 20.67 22.09 4.21
CA ARG A 163 20.34 23.09 3.18
C ARG A 163 19.15 23.94 3.58
N SER A 164 18.23 23.39 4.38
CA SER A 164 17.13 24.12 5.00
C SER A 164 16.61 23.35 6.20
N ALA A 165 16.40 24.03 7.32
CA ALA A 165 15.74 23.49 8.50
C ALA A 165 14.46 24.29 8.77
N ARG A 166 13.33 23.61 8.93
CA ARG A 166 12.06 24.23 9.29
C ARG A 166 11.48 23.55 10.51
N LEU A 167 11.28 24.30 11.59
CA LEU A 167 10.55 23.81 12.75
C LEU A 167 9.08 23.64 12.37
N GLU A 168 8.55 22.42 12.42
CA GLU A 168 7.16 22.12 12.08
C GLU A 168 6.27 22.03 13.30
N ARG A 169 6.79 21.54 14.42
CA ARG A 169 5.98 21.31 15.63
C ARG A 169 6.82 21.36 16.89
N VAL A 170 6.23 21.91 17.94
CA VAL A 170 6.74 21.82 19.31
C VAL A 170 5.70 21.10 20.15
N LYS A 171 6.12 20.08 20.89
CA LYS A 171 5.28 19.38 21.87
C LYS A 171 5.96 19.43 23.23
N THR A 172 5.17 19.50 24.28
CA THR A 172 5.67 19.28 25.63
C THR A 172 5.43 17.82 26.02
N SER A 173 6.49 17.14 26.44
CA SER A 173 6.49 15.74 26.87
C SER A 173 6.81 15.64 28.35
N ASN A 174 6.44 14.52 28.97
CA ASN A 174 6.77 14.19 30.36
C ASN A 174 6.30 15.26 31.39
N MET A 175 4.98 15.50 31.45
CA MET A 175 4.35 16.39 32.45
C MET A 175 4.85 17.85 32.46
N GLY A 176 5.33 18.37 31.33
CA GLY A 176 5.80 19.76 31.23
C GLY A 176 7.31 19.92 31.13
N THR A 177 8.07 18.91 31.56
CA THR A 177 9.52 19.04 31.84
C THR A 177 10.44 18.93 30.62
N LEU A 178 9.92 18.45 29.49
CA LEU A 178 10.69 18.25 28.26
C LEU A 178 9.94 18.87 27.08
N TYR A 179 10.66 19.57 26.22
CA TYR A 179 10.19 19.98 24.91
C TYR A 179 10.68 19.00 23.84
N GLU A 180 9.78 18.55 22.99
CA GLU A 180 10.05 17.77 21.79
C GLU A 180 9.85 18.69 20.57
N LEU A 181 10.93 18.98 19.86
CA LEU A 181 10.96 19.81 18.67
C LEU A 181 11.03 18.89 17.44
N ASP A 182 9.99 18.96 16.59
CA ASP A 182 9.93 18.28 15.30
C ASP A 182 10.42 19.25 14.21
N TYR A 183 11.62 19.02 13.69
CA TYR A 183 12.20 19.75 12.57
C TYR A 183 12.07 18.96 11.27
N ARG A 184 11.71 19.63 10.18
CA ARG A 184 11.90 19.12 8.82
C ARG A 184 13.20 19.69 8.26
N VAL A 185 14.19 18.83 8.05
CA VAL A 185 15.52 19.21 7.58
C VAL A 185 15.78 18.64 6.19
N VAL A 186 16.34 19.44 5.30
CA VAL A 186 16.89 19.01 4.02
C VAL A 186 18.40 18.88 4.23
N LEU A 187 18.91 17.65 4.29
CA LEU A 187 20.36 17.43 4.46
C LEU A 187 21.12 17.90 3.21
N ARG A 188 22.27 18.53 3.42
CA ARG A 188 23.19 18.88 2.33
C ARG A 188 23.91 17.59 1.91
N ASP A 189 23.94 17.28 0.61
CA ASP A 189 24.77 16.16 0.11
C ASP A 189 26.24 16.46 0.46
N ALA A 190 26.94 15.44 0.98
CA ALA A 190 28.34 15.51 1.41
C ALA A 190 29.30 15.57 0.23
#